data_AF-A0A6S6UFW9-F1
#
_entry.id   AF-A0A6S6UFW9-F1
#
_cell.length_a   1.000
_cell.length_b   1.000
_cell.length_c   1.000
_cell.angle_alpha   90.00
_cell.angle_beta   90.00
_cell.angle_gamma   90.00
#
_symmetry.space_group_name_H-M   'P 1'
#
loop_
_entity.id
_entity.type
_entity.pdbx_description
1 polymer ?
#
loop_
_entity_poly.entity_id
_entity_poly.type
_entity_poly.pdbx_seq_one_letter_code
_entity_poly.pdbx_strand_id
1 'polypeptide(L)'
;MPHLKIGSFDTSRVAQRLGKSELMTFHAKSLTSSDEIIGIEHLGEEFLLQIKEDEKVCLLKYDKVTRPLKVNILKEALSKVSTELDLEILSSNIAISNTKAPLSSKYFKKIEDFDHIIYTKKKISVEVGFGSGKHLLYQAQQNPDTLFIGLEIHTPSAQQVLKQIELQNLENVWVVNYDARLFLEMLPSNICEKIFVHFPVPWDKKPARRVISKSFLDESMRVLSPRGRLELRTDSDKYFWYALETFFSVPKTEVEVRKNEDLEITSKYEARWKRQEKDIYDVYVRSKEVSKEKNRAWDFNFNIVKYRNGLESRLSKKALVFDDYFVHFERVFKTEDDTLLIKCAFGSFDRPEHKYIMISKTSCRYFVSPPVKTEVNHKAHQKIMELLNV
;
A
#
# COMPACT_ATOMS: atom_id res chain seq x y z
N MET A 1 -11.81 -7.58 -11.55
CA MET A 1 -11.85 -6.10 -11.54
C MET A 1 -12.98 -5.65 -12.46
N PRO A 2 -13.81 -4.68 -12.05
CA PRO A 2 -14.94 -4.20 -12.85
C PRO A 2 -14.50 -3.68 -14.22
N HIS A 3 -15.18 -4.11 -15.28
CA HIS A 3 -15.00 -3.67 -16.66
C HIS A 3 -16.24 -3.97 -17.51
N LEU A 4 -16.33 -3.29 -18.64
CA LEU A 4 -17.32 -3.49 -19.70
C LEU A 4 -16.60 -3.80 -21.01
N LYS A 5 -17.03 -4.86 -21.70
CA LYS A 5 -16.70 -5.03 -23.13
C LYS A 5 -17.82 -4.38 -23.92
N ILE A 6 -17.47 -3.45 -24.77
CA ILE A 6 -18.40 -2.64 -25.55
C ILE A 6 -18.10 -2.77 -27.04
N GLY A 7 -19.11 -2.53 -27.87
CA GLY A 7 -18.94 -2.37 -29.31
C GLY A 7 -17.97 -1.22 -29.62
N SER A 8 -17.49 -1.17 -30.86
CA SER A 8 -16.72 -0.01 -31.33
C SER A 8 -17.60 1.24 -31.24
N PHE A 9 -17.06 2.34 -30.74
CA PHE A 9 -17.77 3.60 -30.63
C PHE A 9 -16.80 4.76 -30.87
N ASP A 10 -17.33 5.89 -31.36
CA ASP A 10 -16.53 7.09 -31.53
C ASP A 10 -16.19 7.71 -30.16
N THR A 11 -14.91 7.68 -29.78
CA THR A 11 -14.42 8.24 -28.52
C THR A 11 -14.54 9.75 -28.45
N SER A 12 -14.76 10.44 -29.58
CA SER A 12 -15.09 11.88 -29.60
C SER A 12 -16.38 12.20 -28.83
N ARG A 13 -17.30 11.23 -28.70
CA ARG A 13 -18.52 11.34 -27.87
C ARG A 13 -18.20 11.66 -26.42
N VAL A 14 -17.05 11.21 -25.90
CA VAL A 14 -16.62 11.53 -24.54
C VAL A 14 -16.41 13.03 -24.40
N ALA A 15 -15.59 13.62 -25.27
CA ALA A 15 -15.30 15.06 -25.26
C ALA A 15 -16.57 15.91 -25.43
N GLN A 16 -17.47 15.51 -26.33
CA GLN A 16 -18.75 16.19 -26.56
C GLN A 16 -19.68 16.18 -25.32
N ARG A 17 -19.57 15.16 -24.47
CA ARG A 17 -20.41 15.01 -23.26
C ARG A 17 -19.79 15.62 -22.01
N LEU A 18 -18.48 15.83 -21.96
CA LEU A 18 -17.77 16.37 -20.78
C LEU A 18 -18.45 17.61 -20.19
N GLY A 19 -18.81 18.60 -21.03
CA GLY A 19 -19.42 19.85 -20.56
C GLY A 19 -20.82 19.71 -19.95
N LYS A 20 -21.46 18.54 -20.04
CA LYS A 20 -22.78 18.23 -19.49
C LYS A 20 -22.75 17.08 -18.47
N SER A 21 -21.59 16.47 -18.25
CA SER A 21 -21.45 15.32 -17.37
C SER A 21 -21.32 15.77 -15.93
N GLU A 22 -22.09 15.15 -15.04
CA GLU A 22 -21.89 15.27 -13.58
C GLU A 22 -20.84 14.27 -13.05
N LEU A 23 -20.27 13.44 -13.93
CA LEU A 23 -19.43 12.29 -13.58
C LEU A 23 -18.04 12.36 -14.22
N MET A 24 -17.98 12.68 -15.51
CA MET A 24 -16.73 12.74 -16.28
C MET A 24 -16.09 14.13 -16.18
N THR A 25 -14.86 14.20 -15.71
CA THR A 25 -14.16 15.45 -15.44
C THR A 25 -13.22 15.88 -16.57
N PHE A 26 -12.59 14.92 -17.25
CA PHE A 26 -11.76 15.17 -18.44
C PHE A 26 -11.63 13.91 -19.30
N HIS A 27 -11.12 14.11 -20.50
CA HIS A 27 -10.77 13.05 -21.44
C HIS A 27 -9.34 13.27 -21.94
N ALA A 28 -8.49 12.25 -21.88
CA ALA A 28 -7.10 12.34 -22.32
C ALA A 28 -6.69 11.14 -23.18
N LYS A 29 -5.93 11.41 -24.24
CA LYS A 29 -5.46 10.41 -25.20
C LYS A 29 -3.98 10.10 -24.97
N SER A 30 -3.60 8.83 -25.06
CA SER A 30 -2.20 8.41 -24.97
C SER A 30 -1.39 8.99 -26.13
N LEU A 31 -0.19 9.49 -25.84
CA LEU A 31 0.72 10.00 -26.88
C LEU A 31 1.46 8.88 -27.64
N THR A 32 1.33 7.63 -27.19
CA THR A 32 2.13 6.50 -27.72
C THR A 32 1.30 5.26 -28.09
N SER A 33 -0.01 5.28 -27.89
CA SER A 33 -0.90 4.15 -28.17
C SER A 33 -2.33 4.64 -28.40
N SER A 34 -3.23 3.77 -28.87
CA SER A 34 -4.68 4.03 -28.95
C SER A 34 -5.40 3.95 -27.60
N ASP A 35 -4.67 3.99 -26.48
CA ASP A 35 -5.31 3.93 -25.16
C ASP A 35 -5.81 5.34 -24.80
N GLU A 36 -7.03 5.46 -24.30
CA GLU A 36 -7.60 6.72 -23.82
C GLU A 36 -8.02 6.57 -22.35
N ILE A 37 -8.10 7.70 -21.63
CA ILE A 37 -8.54 7.73 -20.23
C ILE A 37 -9.59 8.80 -20.00
N ILE A 38 -10.53 8.49 -19.13
CA ILE A 38 -11.58 9.39 -18.65
C ILE A 38 -11.35 9.64 -17.16
N GLY A 39 -11.26 10.91 -16.76
CA GLY A 39 -11.32 11.33 -15.37
C GLY A 39 -12.75 11.20 -14.84
N ILE A 40 -12.92 10.56 -13.68
CA ILE A 40 -14.21 10.37 -13.04
C ILE A 40 -14.19 10.94 -11.64
N GLU A 41 -15.23 11.69 -11.29
CA GLU A 41 -15.56 12.06 -9.93
C GLU A 41 -16.92 11.46 -9.55
N HIS A 42 -16.95 10.54 -8.59
CA HIS A 42 -18.19 9.89 -8.18
C HIS A 42 -18.26 9.66 -6.68
N LEU A 43 -19.31 10.16 -6.03
CA LEU A 43 -19.55 10.03 -4.58
C LEU A 43 -18.36 10.51 -3.73
N GLY A 44 -17.70 11.59 -4.16
CA GLY A 44 -16.53 12.18 -3.49
C GLY A 44 -15.20 11.47 -3.76
N GLU A 45 -15.17 10.50 -4.68
CA GLU A 45 -13.96 9.79 -5.09
C GLU A 45 -13.52 10.23 -6.49
N GLU A 46 -12.24 10.54 -6.65
CA GLU A 46 -11.59 10.83 -7.95
C GLU A 46 -10.84 9.58 -8.44
N PHE A 47 -11.06 9.12 -9.68
CA PHE A 47 -10.33 7.99 -10.27
C PHE A 47 -10.37 8.00 -11.81
N LEU A 48 -9.66 7.06 -12.45
CA LEU A 48 -9.60 6.94 -13.90
C LEU A 48 -10.32 5.69 -14.42
N LEU A 49 -11.05 5.86 -15.51
CA LEU A 49 -11.41 4.78 -16.42
C LEU A 49 -10.51 4.82 -17.64
N GLN A 50 -10.16 3.64 -18.14
CA GLN A 50 -9.34 3.44 -19.32
C GLN A 50 -10.20 2.82 -20.43
N ILE A 51 -10.16 3.45 -21.59
CA ILE A 51 -10.65 2.92 -22.86
C ILE A 51 -9.47 2.24 -23.53
N LYS A 52 -9.64 0.97 -23.90
CA LYS A 52 -8.68 0.22 -24.71
C LYS A 52 -9.38 -0.35 -25.92
N GLU A 53 -8.98 0.10 -27.10
CA GLU A 53 -9.41 -0.51 -28.35
C GLU A 53 -8.69 -1.85 -28.57
N ASP A 54 -9.45 -2.84 -29.00
CA ASP A 54 -9.00 -4.13 -29.54
C ASP A 54 -9.74 -4.36 -30.87
N GLU A 55 -9.22 -5.20 -31.76
CA GLU A 55 -9.59 -5.23 -33.20
C GLU A 55 -11.10 -5.29 -33.50
N LYS A 56 -11.91 -5.84 -32.58
CA LYS A 56 -13.37 -5.95 -32.71
C LYS A 56 -14.17 -5.49 -31.49
N VAL A 57 -13.51 -5.15 -30.39
CA VAL A 57 -14.15 -4.90 -29.09
C VAL A 57 -13.38 -3.81 -28.38
N CYS A 58 -14.10 -2.83 -27.83
CA CYS A 58 -13.49 -1.86 -26.95
C CYS A 58 -13.69 -2.30 -25.49
N LEU A 59 -12.66 -2.10 -24.66
CA LEU A 59 -12.69 -2.41 -23.23
C LEU A 59 -12.68 -1.12 -22.43
N LEU A 60 -13.79 -0.82 -21.75
CA LEU A 60 -13.87 0.23 -20.75
C LEU A 60 -13.65 -0.39 -19.36
N LYS A 61 -12.55 -0.03 -18.71
CA LYS A 61 -12.16 -0.62 -17.42
C LYS A 61 -11.61 0.42 -16.47
N TYR A 62 -11.68 0.12 -15.18
CA TYR A 62 -11.01 0.90 -14.16
C TYR A 62 -9.47 0.83 -14.30
N ASP A 63 -8.75 1.96 -14.11
CA ASP A 63 -7.28 1.96 -14.02
C ASP A 63 -6.82 1.67 -12.58
N LYS A 64 -6.25 0.47 -12.39
CA LYS A 64 -5.74 -0.09 -11.11
C LYS A 64 -4.85 0.84 -10.28
N VAL A 65 -4.22 1.81 -10.92
CA VAL A 65 -3.27 2.71 -10.27
C VAL A 65 -3.99 3.83 -9.50
N THR A 66 -5.25 4.10 -9.85
CA THR A 66 -6.05 5.12 -9.18
C THR A 66 -6.91 4.50 -8.07
N ARG A 67 -6.39 4.39 -6.85
CA ARG A 67 -7.00 3.62 -5.75
C ARG A 67 -8.45 4.09 -5.45
N PRO A 68 -9.51 3.31 -5.74
CA PRO A 68 -10.88 3.66 -5.42
C PRO A 68 -11.26 2.98 -4.11
N LEU A 69 -11.97 3.67 -3.23
CA LEU A 69 -12.21 3.15 -1.89
C LEU A 69 -13.18 1.96 -1.86
N LYS A 70 -14.04 1.76 -2.87
CA LYS A 70 -15.04 0.67 -2.90
C LYS A 70 -15.34 0.15 -4.32
N VAL A 71 -15.40 -1.18 -4.48
CA VAL A 71 -15.70 -1.84 -5.77
C VAL A 71 -17.08 -1.47 -6.32
N ASN A 72 -18.08 -1.24 -5.47
CA ASN A 72 -19.42 -0.86 -5.93
C ASN A 72 -19.46 0.55 -6.52
N ILE A 73 -18.67 1.51 -6.01
CA ILE A 73 -18.53 2.85 -6.60
C ILE A 73 -18.03 2.74 -8.05
N LEU A 74 -17.02 1.89 -8.28
CA LEU A 74 -16.52 1.63 -9.64
C LEU A 74 -17.59 1.04 -10.56
N LYS A 75 -18.38 0.09 -10.06
CA LYS A 75 -19.45 -0.56 -10.82
C LYS A 75 -20.54 0.44 -11.19
N GLU A 76 -20.97 1.26 -10.23
CA GLU A 76 -21.97 2.31 -10.45
C GLU A 76 -21.48 3.36 -11.46
N ALA A 77 -20.24 3.82 -11.32
CA ALA A 77 -19.65 4.77 -12.26
C ALA A 77 -19.52 4.18 -13.68
N LEU A 78 -19.04 2.94 -13.83
CA LEU A 78 -18.99 2.27 -15.15
C LEU A 78 -20.37 2.17 -15.79
N SER A 79 -21.40 1.86 -15.00
CA SER A 79 -22.79 1.80 -15.50
C SER A 79 -23.26 3.17 -15.97
N LYS A 80 -23.03 4.22 -15.17
CA LYS A 80 -23.45 5.59 -15.50
C LYS A 80 -22.73 6.14 -16.74
N VAL A 81 -21.40 5.97 -16.83
CA VAL A 81 -20.63 6.34 -18.02
C VAL A 81 -21.15 5.60 -19.25
N SER A 82 -21.45 4.31 -19.14
CA SER A 82 -21.99 3.52 -20.26
C SER A 82 -23.34 4.04 -20.74
N THR A 83 -24.21 4.47 -19.82
CA THR A 83 -25.51 5.06 -20.17
C THR A 83 -25.35 6.46 -20.76
N GLU A 84 -24.49 7.29 -20.19
CA GLU A 84 -24.28 8.67 -20.63
C GLU A 84 -23.65 8.74 -22.03
N LEU A 85 -22.73 7.82 -22.32
CA LEU A 85 -22.10 7.68 -23.62
C LEU A 85 -22.90 6.77 -24.57
N ASP A 86 -24.02 6.19 -24.12
CA ASP A 86 -24.89 5.30 -24.90
C ASP A 86 -24.06 4.26 -25.67
N LEU A 87 -23.36 3.43 -24.88
CA LEU A 87 -22.44 2.39 -25.35
C LEU A 87 -23.19 1.07 -25.55
N GLU A 88 -22.88 0.38 -26.66
CA GLU A 88 -23.34 -0.99 -26.88
C GLU A 88 -22.56 -1.96 -25.98
N ILE A 89 -23.20 -2.51 -24.95
CA ILE A 89 -22.55 -3.46 -24.04
C ILE A 89 -22.62 -4.89 -24.61
N LEU A 90 -21.47 -5.43 -25.00
CA LEU A 90 -21.35 -6.82 -25.46
C LEU A 90 -21.26 -7.81 -24.28
N SER A 91 -20.57 -7.42 -23.21
CA SER A 91 -20.52 -8.20 -21.97
C SER A 91 -20.08 -7.34 -20.79
N SER A 92 -20.45 -7.76 -19.58
CA SER A 92 -20.22 -6.97 -18.38
C SER A 92 -19.96 -7.86 -17.17
N ASN A 93 -19.08 -7.42 -16.26
CA ASN A 93 -18.92 -8.00 -14.92
C ASN A 93 -19.23 -7.00 -13.80
N ILE A 94 -19.98 -5.93 -14.10
CA ILE A 94 -20.26 -4.84 -13.15
C ILE A 94 -21.54 -5.06 -12.34
N ALA A 95 -22.20 -6.22 -12.45
CA ALA A 95 -23.38 -6.53 -11.64
C ALA A 95 -23.12 -6.21 -10.16
N ILE A 96 -24.00 -5.42 -9.55
CA ILE A 96 -23.86 -4.99 -8.17
C ILE A 96 -23.89 -6.26 -7.32
N SER A 97 -22.77 -6.53 -6.68
CA SER A 97 -22.65 -7.62 -5.73
C SER A 97 -23.01 -7.07 -4.36
N ASN A 98 -23.77 -7.84 -3.57
CA ASN A 98 -23.86 -7.67 -2.13
C ASN A 98 -22.47 -7.91 -1.53
N THR A 99 -21.57 -6.94 -1.70
CA THR A 99 -20.28 -6.94 -1.03
C THR A 99 -20.55 -6.67 0.44
N LYS A 100 -19.93 -7.48 1.32
CA LYS A 100 -19.89 -7.15 2.74
C LYS A 100 -19.39 -5.71 2.87
N ALA A 101 -20.04 -4.95 3.76
CA ALA A 101 -19.64 -3.59 4.05
C ALA A 101 -18.12 -3.50 4.25
N PRO A 102 -17.48 -2.40 3.83
CA PRO A 102 -16.05 -2.18 4.10
C PRO A 102 -15.76 -2.38 5.59
N LEU A 103 -14.50 -2.70 5.89
CA LEU A 103 -13.96 -2.69 7.26
C LEU A 103 -14.36 -1.35 7.91
N SER A 104 -15.41 -1.39 8.73
CA SER A 104 -15.97 -0.24 9.42
C SER A 104 -15.96 -0.60 10.89
N SER A 105 -14.90 -0.16 11.56
CA SER A 105 -14.70 -0.28 12.98
C SER A 105 -13.77 0.83 13.41
N LYS A 106 -13.99 1.43 14.57
CA LYS A 106 -13.12 2.50 15.11
C LYS A 106 -11.67 2.04 15.31
N TYR A 107 -11.48 0.72 15.42
CA TYR A 107 -10.20 0.04 15.59
C TYR A 107 -9.47 -0.21 14.27
N PHE A 108 -10.15 -0.09 13.12
CA PHE A 108 -9.49 -0.16 11.82
C PHE A 108 -8.83 1.19 11.51
N LYS A 109 -7.53 1.19 11.24
CA LYS A 109 -6.76 2.37 10.83
C LYS A 109 -6.22 2.20 9.42
N LYS A 110 -6.35 3.24 8.62
CA LYS A 110 -5.70 3.35 7.31
C LYS A 110 -4.27 3.86 7.48
N ILE A 111 -3.43 3.67 6.47
CA ILE A 111 -2.03 4.14 6.53
C ILE A 111 -1.98 5.67 6.62
N GLU A 112 -2.92 6.34 5.97
CA GLU A 112 -3.02 7.81 5.93
C GLU A 112 -3.40 8.40 7.31
N ASP A 113 -4.04 7.62 8.19
CA ASP A 113 -4.38 8.08 9.54
C ASP A 113 -3.11 8.36 10.38
N PHE A 114 -2.00 7.66 10.09
CA PHE A 114 -0.75 7.74 10.85
C PHE A 114 0.01 9.07 10.69
N ASP A 115 -0.37 9.90 9.72
CA ASP A 115 0.20 11.24 9.54
C ASP A 115 -0.11 12.16 10.73
N HIS A 116 -1.29 11.98 11.36
CA HIS A 116 -1.80 12.81 12.45
C HIS A 116 -2.35 11.98 13.61
N ILE A 117 -1.95 10.71 13.71
CA ILE A 117 -2.53 9.80 14.69
C ILE A 117 -2.08 10.16 16.10
N ILE A 118 -3.03 10.09 17.03
CA ILE A 118 -2.76 10.23 18.47
C ILE A 118 -2.80 8.83 19.08
N TYR A 119 -1.65 8.38 19.58
CA TYR A 119 -1.55 7.09 20.26
C TYR A 119 -2.28 7.13 21.61
N THR A 120 -3.17 6.15 21.83
CA THR A 120 -4.02 6.09 23.03
C THR A 120 -3.29 5.56 24.27
N LYS A 121 -2.10 4.98 24.09
CA LYS A 121 -1.28 4.39 25.15
C LYS A 121 0.18 4.82 24.97
N LYS A 122 0.93 4.84 26.07
CA LYS A 122 2.37 5.16 26.08
C LYS A 122 3.23 4.03 25.50
N LYS A 123 2.81 2.78 25.73
CA LYS A 123 3.51 1.60 25.26
C LYS A 123 2.86 1.12 23.97
N ILE A 124 3.67 0.80 22.97
CA ILE A 124 3.19 0.30 21.69
C ILE A 124 3.89 -1.01 21.36
N SER A 125 3.14 -1.99 20.87
CA SER A 125 3.68 -3.20 20.28
C SER A 125 3.04 -3.47 18.92
N VAL A 126 3.80 -4.08 18.01
CA VAL A 126 3.35 -4.37 16.65
C VAL A 126 3.34 -5.88 16.44
N GLU A 127 2.29 -6.43 15.83
CA GLU A 127 2.27 -7.81 15.36
C GLU A 127 2.14 -7.85 13.84
N VAL A 128 3.14 -8.42 13.18
CA VAL A 128 3.22 -8.55 11.73
C VAL A 128 2.60 -9.88 11.30
N GLY A 129 1.58 -9.81 10.46
CA GLY A 129 0.91 -10.99 9.90
C GLY A 129 0.18 -11.79 10.97
N PHE A 130 -0.66 -11.13 11.79
CA PHE A 130 -1.33 -11.76 12.93
C PHE A 130 -2.26 -12.94 12.55
N GLY A 131 -2.62 -13.09 11.27
CA GLY A 131 -3.43 -14.20 10.77
C GLY A 131 -4.78 -14.28 11.48
N SER A 132 -4.97 -15.30 12.33
CA SER A 132 -6.21 -15.44 13.10
C SER A 132 -6.39 -14.42 14.23
N GLY A 133 -5.34 -13.70 14.60
CA GLY A 133 -5.32 -12.71 15.69
C GLY A 133 -5.30 -13.31 17.09
N LYS A 134 -5.18 -14.64 17.26
CA LYS A 134 -5.16 -15.28 18.59
C LYS A 134 -4.09 -14.69 19.51
N HIS A 135 -2.86 -14.55 19.01
CA HIS A 135 -1.76 -13.98 19.78
C HIS A 135 -2.00 -12.49 20.05
N LEU A 136 -2.34 -11.71 19.01
CA LEU A 136 -2.66 -10.28 19.12
C LEU A 136 -3.72 -9.96 20.19
N LEU A 137 -4.86 -10.66 20.12
CA LEU A 137 -5.98 -10.45 21.04
C LEU A 137 -5.63 -10.87 22.46
N TYR A 138 -4.91 -11.98 22.62
CA TYR A 138 -4.40 -12.42 23.92
C TYR A 138 -3.46 -11.38 24.54
N GLN A 139 -2.47 -10.91 23.77
CA GLN A 139 -1.52 -9.90 24.25
C GLN A 139 -2.24 -8.61 24.66
N ALA A 140 -3.21 -8.17 23.87
CA ALA A 140 -4.02 -7.00 24.18
C ALA A 140 -4.81 -7.16 25.49
N GLN A 141 -5.40 -8.34 25.72
CA GLN A 141 -6.14 -8.64 26.93
C GLN A 141 -5.24 -8.70 28.17
N GLN A 142 -4.05 -9.30 28.06
CA GLN A 142 -3.10 -9.42 29.19
C GLN A 142 -2.34 -8.12 29.49
N ASN A 143 -2.27 -7.18 28.53
CA ASN A 143 -1.49 -5.95 28.65
C ASN A 143 -2.35 -4.71 28.31
N PRO A 144 -3.34 -4.34 29.15
CA PRO A 144 -4.30 -3.25 28.86
C PRO A 144 -3.66 -1.85 28.74
N ASP A 145 -2.44 -1.67 29.25
CA ASP A 145 -1.67 -0.43 29.17
C ASP A 145 -0.82 -0.31 27.90
N THR A 146 -0.78 -1.34 27.07
CA THR A 146 -0.06 -1.37 25.80
C THR A 146 -1.04 -1.30 24.64
N LEU A 147 -0.81 -0.40 23.69
CA LEU A 147 -1.51 -0.38 22.41
C LEU A 147 -0.86 -1.39 21.48
N PHE A 148 -1.65 -2.33 20.97
CA PHE A 148 -1.22 -3.28 19.97
C PHE A 148 -1.66 -2.86 18.57
N ILE A 149 -0.73 -2.82 17.64
CA ILE A 149 -1.00 -2.54 16.23
C ILE A 149 -0.79 -3.84 15.46
N GLY A 150 -1.88 -4.46 15.02
CA GLY A 150 -1.88 -5.66 14.19
C GLY A 150 -1.84 -5.30 12.71
N LEU A 151 -0.86 -5.85 11.98
CA LEU A 151 -0.70 -5.68 10.54
C LEU A 151 -1.10 -6.97 9.82
N GLU A 152 -2.07 -6.92 8.91
CA GLU A 152 -2.51 -8.09 8.13
C GLU A 152 -3.04 -7.67 6.77
N ILE A 153 -2.50 -8.23 5.69
CA ILE A 153 -2.90 -7.92 4.32
C ILE A 153 -4.13 -8.72 3.88
N HIS A 154 -4.40 -9.88 4.50
CA HIS A 154 -5.57 -10.70 4.21
C HIS A 154 -6.84 -10.08 4.82
N THR A 155 -7.61 -9.35 4.00
CA THR A 155 -8.81 -8.61 4.42
C THR A 155 -9.82 -9.44 5.25
N PRO A 156 -10.14 -10.70 4.91
CA PRO A 156 -11.06 -11.50 5.73
C PRO A 156 -10.52 -11.77 7.15
N SER A 157 -9.21 -11.99 7.30
CA SER A 157 -8.58 -12.16 8.61
C SER A 157 -8.67 -10.89 9.45
N ALA A 158 -8.39 -9.74 8.83
CA ALA A 158 -8.52 -8.44 9.49
C ALA A 158 -9.96 -8.17 9.97
N GLN A 159 -10.96 -8.48 9.14
CA GLN A 159 -12.38 -8.36 9.51
C GLN A 159 -12.75 -9.27 10.69
N GLN A 160 -12.26 -10.50 10.70
CA GLN A 160 -12.49 -11.44 11.79
C GLN A 160 -11.95 -10.89 13.11
N VAL A 161 -10.72 -10.37 13.11
CA VAL A 161 -10.09 -9.80 14.31
C VAL A 161 -10.82 -8.56 14.81
N LEU A 162 -11.22 -7.65 13.92
CA LEU A 162 -12.01 -6.47 14.32
C LEU A 162 -13.32 -6.85 15.02
N LYS A 163 -14.02 -7.86 14.50
CA LYS A 163 -15.22 -8.39 15.17
C LYS A 163 -14.90 -8.95 16.55
N GLN A 164 -13.75 -9.62 16.72
CA GLN A 164 -13.34 -10.14 18.02
C GLN A 164 -12.96 -9.03 19.01
N ILE A 165 -12.28 -7.97 18.54
CA ILE A 165 -11.97 -6.78 19.35
C ILE A 165 -13.26 -6.19 19.94
N GLU A 166 -14.30 -6.05 19.12
CA GLU A 166 -15.61 -5.54 19.56
C GLU A 166 -16.31 -6.50 20.53
N LEU A 167 -16.36 -7.79 20.22
CA LEU A 167 -17.00 -8.79 21.10
C LEU A 167 -16.31 -8.92 22.47
N GLN A 168 -14.99 -8.72 22.53
CA GLN A 168 -14.19 -8.78 23.74
C GLN A 168 -14.04 -7.42 24.43
N ASN A 169 -14.64 -6.35 23.87
CA ASN A 169 -14.51 -4.97 24.35
C ASN A 169 -13.06 -4.52 24.55
N LEU A 170 -12.15 -4.91 23.66
CA LEU A 170 -10.75 -4.49 23.72
C LEU A 170 -10.62 -3.07 23.17
N GLU A 171 -10.02 -2.17 23.96
CA GLU A 171 -9.85 -0.76 23.58
C GLU A 171 -8.43 -0.40 23.13
N ASN A 172 -7.49 -1.34 23.29
CA ASN A 172 -6.05 -1.16 23.09
C ASN A 172 -5.52 -1.92 21.87
N VAL A 173 -6.34 -2.12 20.83
CA VAL A 173 -5.93 -2.78 19.59
C VAL A 173 -6.34 -1.96 18.37
N TRP A 174 -5.38 -1.73 17.47
CA TRP A 174 -5.63 -1.23 16.13
C TRP A 174 -5.28 -2.29 15.08
N VAL A 175 -6.09 -2.37 14.04
CA VAL A 175 -5.86 -3.25 12.88
C VAL A 175 -5.58 -2.39 11.67
N VAL A 176 -4.45 -2.66 11.00
CA VAL A 176 -4.02 -1.96 9.79
C VAL A 176 -3.86 -2.98 8.67
N ASN A 177 -4.58 -2.79 7.56
CA ASN A 177 -4.44 -3.63 6.38
C ASN A 177 -3.35 -3.06 5.46
N TYR A 178 -2.08 -3.31 5.82
CA TYR A 178 -0.92 -2.78 5.11
C TYR A 178 0.31 -3.68 5.23
N ASP A 179 1.27 -3.52 4.32
CA ASP A 179 2.54 -4.24 4.35
C ASP A 179 3.41 -3.73 5.51
N ALA A 180 3.81 -4.64 6.40
CA ALA A 180 4.64 -4.32 7.55
C ALA A 180 6.01 -3.74 7.18
N ARG A 181 6.55 -4.12 6.02
CA ARG A 181 7.86 -3.64 5.53
C ARG A 181 7.86 -2.14 5.26
N LEU A 182 6.69 -1.57 4.97
CA LEU A 182 6.51 -0.12 4.82
C LEU A 182 5.93 0.53 6.08
N PHE A 183 5.09 -0.18 6.82
CA PHE A 183 4.37 0.41 7.96
C PHE A 183 5.31 0.96 9.04
N LEU A 184 6.40 0.25 9.35
CA LEU A 184 7.32 0.67 10.42
C LEU A 184 7.96 2.03 10.14
N GLU A 185 8.16 2.41 8.87
CA GLU A 185 8.70 3.71 8.50
C GLU A 185 7.81 4.88 8.96
N MET A 186 6.50 4.65 9.09
CA MET A 186 5.55 5.67 9.56
C MET A 186 5.65 5.92 11.07
N LEU A 187 6.17 4.95 11.83
CA LEU A 187 6.25 5.04 13.28
C LEU A 187 7.43 5.92 13.71
N PRO A 188 7.26 6.76 14.76
CA PRO A 188 8.37 7.47 15.40
C PRO A 188 9.48 6.53 15.85
N SER A 189 10.70 7.05 15.98
CA SER A 189 11.80 6.26 16.53
C SER A 189 11.52 5.93 18.01
N ASN A 190 12.04 4.81 18.48
CA ASN A 190 11.98 4.39 19.89
C ASN A 190 10.58 4.25 20.52
N ILE A 191 9.51 4.18 19.73
CA ILE A 191 8.12 4.15 20.25
C ILE A 191 7.63 2.74 20.62
N CYS A 192 8.21 1.70 20.02
CA CYS A 192 7.76 0.32 20.19
C CYS A 192 8.54 -0.42 21.29
N GLU A 193 7.84 -1.23 22.08
CA GLU A 193 8.47 -2.16 23.04
C GLU A 193 8.72 -3.52 22.39
N LYS A 194 7.76 -4.02 21.59
CA LYS A 194 7.84 -5.34 20.96
C LYS A 194 7.36 -5.30 19.51
N ILE A 195 8.02 -6.08 18.67
CA ILE A 195 7.59 -6.40 17.30
C ILE A 195 7.53 -7.91 17.17
N PHE A 196 6.34 -8.47 16.93
CA PHE A 196 6.13 -9.90 16.75
C PHE A 196 6.04 -10.25 15.28
N VAL A 197 6.79 -11.26 14.84
CA VAL A 197 6.76 -11.84 13.50
C VAL A 197 6.64 -13.36 13.65
N HIS A 198 5.41 -13.86 13.79
CA HIS A 198 5.16 -15.27 14.09
C HIS A 198 4.71 -16.05 12.85
N PHE A 199 5.40 -17.15 12.59
CA PHE A 199 5.20 -18.07 11.46
C PHE A 199 5.06 -17.36 10.10
N PRO A 200 5.95 -16.41 9.75
CA PRO A 200 5.91 -15.75 8.45
C PRO A 200 6.09 -16.75 7.31
N VAL A 201 5.47 -16.49 6.16
CA VAL A 201 5.63 -17.34 4.96
C VAL A 201 7.12 -17.36 4.55
N PRO A 202 7.76 -18.54 4.41
CA PRO A 202 9.21 -18.63 4.22
C PRO A 202 9.69 -18.26 2.82
N TRP A 203 8.81 -18.28 1.82
CA TRP A 203 9.12 -17.88 0.44
C TRP A 203 10.44 -18.46 -0.13
N ASP A 204 10.68 -19.76 0.05
CA ASP A 204 11.96 -20.40 -0.33
C ASP A 204 12.38 -20.16 -1.79
N LYS A 205 11.42 -20.09 -2.71
CA LYS A 205 11.68 -19.82 -4.14
C LYS A 205 11.82 -18.33 -4.48
N LYS A 206 11.44 -17.43 -3.58
CA LYS A 206 11.45 -15.96 -3.76
C LYS A 206 11.84 -15.25 -2.45
N PRO A 207 13.09 -15.39 -1.95
CA PRO A 207 13.49 -14.86 -0.65
C PRO A 207 13.28 -13.36 -0.47
N ALA A 208 13.32 -12.57 -1.55
CA ALA A 208 12.99 -11.14 -1.53
C ALA A 208 11.56 -10.81 -1.03
N ARG A 209 10.68 -11.81 -0.92
CA ARG A 209 9.32 -11.67 -0.35
C ARG A 209 9.25 -11.96 1.15
N ARG A 210 10.36 -12.37 1.77
CA ARG A 210 10.43 -12.57 3.22
C ARG A 210 10.20 -11.23 3.93
N VAL A 211 9.57 -11.32 5.10
CA VAL A 211 9.33 -10.16 5.95
C VAL A 211 10.64 -9.71 6.58
N ILE A 212 11.40 -10.66 7.13
CA ILE A 212 12.75 -10.38 7.61
C ILE A 212 13.62 -10.08 6.39
N SER A 213 14.17 -8.88 6.37
CA SER A 213 15.13 -8.37 5.43
C SER A 213 15.99 -7.36 6.17
N LYS A 214 17.11 -6.93 5.57
CA LYS A 214 17.93 -5.85 6.13
C LYS A 214 17.10 -4.57 6.35
N SER A 215 16.33 -4.15 5.34
CA SER A 215 15.50 -2.93 5.42
C SER A 215 14.44 -3.02 6.52
N PHE A 216 13.75 -4.15 6.64
CA PHE A 216 12.77 -4.36 7.72
C PHE A 216 13.44 -4.34 9.10
N LEU A 217 14.62 -4.95 9.22
CA LEU A 217 15.36 -4.99 10.48
C LEU A 217 15.89 -3.62 10.88
N ASP A 218 16.42 -2.84 9.94
CA ASP A 218 16.88 -1.46 10.17
C ASP A 218 15.73 -0.59 10.72
N GLU A 219 14.55 -0.64 10.08
CA GLU A 219 13.35 0.07 10.55
C GLU A 219 12.83 -0.49 11.88
N SER A 220 12.89 -1.81 12.10
CA SER A 220 12.53 -2.43 13.38
C SER A 220 13.40 -1.94 14.52
N MET A 221 14.73 -1.91 14.33
CA MET A 221 15.66 -1.42 15.35
C MET A 221 15.48 0.08 15.60
N ARG A 222 15.11 0.86 14.56
CA ARG A 222 14.81 2.29 14.70
C ARG A 222 13.59 2.55 15.58
N VAL A 223 12.49 1.84 15.34
CA VAL A 223 11.23 2.07 16.05
C VAL A 223 11.22 1.43 17.44
N LEU A 224 12.04 0.41 17.69
CA LEU A 224 12.17 -0.19 19.01
C LEU A 224 12.85 0.77 19.99
N SER A 225 12.20 0.98 21.13
CA SER A 225 12.80 1.61 22.31
C SER A 225 14.05 0.85 22.77
N PRO A 226 14.95 1.49 23.54
CA PRO A 226 16.06 0.77 24.16
C PRO A 226 15.57 -0.43 24.97
N ARG A 227 16.17 -1.61 24.74
CA ARG A 227 15.76 -2.92 25.29
C ARG A 227 14.45 -3.48 24.73
N GLY A 228 13.75 -2.75 23.86
CA GLY A 228 12.67 -3.28 23.05
C GLY A 228 13.18 -4.42 22.17
N ARG A 229 12.29 -5.35 21.81
CA ARG A 229 12.67 -6.57 21.09
C ARG A 229 11.81 -6.89 19.88
N LEU A 230 12.45 -7.39 18.83
CA LEU A 230 11.82 -8.09 17.74
C LEU A 230 11.83 -9.59 18.03
N GLU A 231 10.70 -10.26 17.82
CA GLU A 231 10.50 -11.68 18.07
C GLU A 231 10.13 -12.37 16.76
N LEU A 232 11.02 -13.23 16.26
CA LEU A 232 10.72 -14.12 15.15
C LEU A 232 10.43 -15.52 15.69
N ARG A 233 9.31 -16.10 15.29
CA ARG A 233 8.97 -17.50 15.57
C ARG A 233 8.71 -18.22 14.26
N THR A 234 9.38 -19.34 13.98
CA THR A 234 9.29 -20.01 12.66
C THR A 234 9.45 -21.53 12.76
N ASP A 235 8.72 -22.28 11.94
CA ASP A 235 8.86 -23.74 11.76
C ASP A 235 9.76 -24.12 10.57
N SER A 236 10.38 -23.13 9.91
CA SER A 236 11.21 -23.32 8.73
C SER A 236 12.69 -23.14 9.05
N ASP A 237 13.46 -24.23 8.97
CA ASP A 237 14.93 -24.21 9.16
C ASP A 237 15.60 -23.20 8.21
N LYS A 238 15.23 -23.22 6.92
CA LYS A 238 15.81 -22.33 5.91
C LYS A 238 15.53 -20.86 6.21
N TYR A 239 14.34 -20.56 6.71
CA TYR A 239 14.01 -19.19 7.08
C TYR A 239 14.70 -18.79 8.39
N PHE A 240 14.77 -19.70 9.36
CA PHE A 240 15.51 -19.47 10.61
C PHE A 240 16.97 -19.08 10.33
N TRP A 241 17.71 -19.87 9.54
CA TRP A 241 19.11 -19.58 9.22
C TRP A 241 19.29 -18.26 8.47
N TYR A 242 18.43 -17.99 7.49
CA TYR A 242 18.45 -16.73 6.76
C TYR A 242 18.17 -15.51 7.66
N ALA A 243 17.19 -15.63 8.55
CA ALA A 243 16.86 -14.56 9.48
C ALA A 243 18.01 -14.33 10.47
N LEU A 244 18.63 -15.40 10.97
CA LEU A 244 19.77 -15.32 11.87
C LEU A 244 20.97 -14.60 11.22
N GLU A 245 21.31 -14.95 9.98
CA GLU A 245 22.33 -14.24 9.19
C GLU A 245 21.98 -12.74 9.05
N THR A 246 20.72 -12.44 8.75
CA THR A 246 20.24 -11.05 8.65
C THR A 246 20.38 -10.30 9.98
N PHE A 247 20.04 -10.94 11.10
CA PHE A 247 20.12 -10.32 12.43
C PHE A 247 21.56 -10.00 12.84
N PHE A 248 22.52 -10.86 12.49
CA PHE A 248 23.94 -10.60 12.75
C PHE A 248 24.55 -9.52 11.84
N SER A 249 23.90 -9.18 10.72
CA SER A 249 24.38 -8.12 9.82
C SER A 249 24.16 -6.70 10.36
N VAL A 250 23.30 -6.53 11.38
CA VAL A 250 23.01 -5.22 11.97
C VAL A 250 23.84 -5.04 13.25
N PRO A 251 24.68 -4.00 13.33
CA PRO A 251 25.48 -3.72 14.53
C PRO A 251 24.60 -3.52 15.77
N LYS A 252 25.17 -3.77 16.95
CA LYS A 252 24.61 -3.35 18.25
C LYS A 252 23.26 -3.98 18.62
N THR A 253 22.98 -5.17 18.09
CA THR A 253 21.86 -6.01 18.52
C THR A 253 22.32 -7.03 19.54
N GLU A 254 21.37 -7.54 20.34
CA GLU A 254 21.54 -8.79 21.08
C GLU A 254 20.64 -9.83 20.45
N VAL A 255 21.19 -10.98 20.08
CA VAL A 255 20.42 -12.08 19.48
C VAL A 255 20.40 -13.25 20.46
N GLU A 256 19.20 -13.68 20.85
CA GLU A 256 18.96 -14.85 21.67
C GLU A 256 18.11 -15.84 20.88
N VAL A 257 18.55 -17.10 20.84
CA VAL A 257 17.85 -18.18 20.14
C VAL A 257 17.35 -19.20 21.14
N ARG A 258 16.09 -19.59 21.01
CA ARG A 258 15.47 -20.70 21.73
C ARG A 258 14.82 -21.66 20.74
N LYS A 259 14.58 -22.89 21.19
CA LYS A 259 13.98 -23.94 20.38
C LYS A 259 12.85 -24.60 21.17
N ASN A 260 11.70 -24.72 20.54
CA ASN A 260 10.50 -25.33 21.11
C ASN A 260 10.08 -24.70 22.45
N GLU A 261 10.27 -23.38 22.59
CA GLU A 261 9.86 -22.66 23.80
C GLU A 261 8.35 -22.73 23.97
N ASP A 262 7.86 -23.04 25.16
CA ASP A 262 6.43 -23.10 25.41
C ASP A 262 5.91 -21.73 25.88
N LEU A 263 5.08 -21.09 25.05
CA LEU A 263 4.48 -19.79 25.34
C LEU A 263 3.07 -19.94 25.91
N GLU A 264 2.66 -18.97 26.71
CA GLU A 264 1.33 -18.96 27.35
C GLU A 264 0.17 -19.00 26.35
N ILE A 265 0.37 -18.47 25.14
CA ILE A 265 -0.61 -18.51 24.05
C ILE A 265 -0.06 -19.28 22.85
N THR A 266 -0.78 -20.32 22.45
CA THR A 266 -0.47 -21.11 21.25
C THR A 266 -1.27 -20.61 20.05
N SER A 267 -0.56 -20.23 18.97
CA SER A 267 -1.21 -19.82 17.72
C SER A 267 -1.82 -21.02 16.97
N LYS A 268 -2.70 -20.75 15.99
CA LYS A 268 -3.24 -21.81 15.11
C LYS A 268 -2.14 -22.56 14.36
N TYR A 269 -1.08 -21.86 13.95
CA TYR A 269 0.05 -22.44 13.22
C TYR A 269 0.91 -23.28 14.14
N GLU A 270 1.23 -22.76 15.32
CA GLU A 270 2.00 -23.49 16.34
C GLU A 270 1.33 -24.81 16.73
N ALA A 271 0.01 -24.80 17.02
CA ALA A 271 -0.73 -26.03 17.33
C ALA A 271 -0.74 -27.03 16.15
N ARG A 272 -0.63 -26.56 14.91
CA ARG A 272 -0.48 -27.43 13.74
C ARG A 272 0.92 -28.03 13.68
N TRP A 273 1.96 -27.24 13.90
CA TRP A 273 3.35 -27.66 13.78
C TRP A 273 3.80 -28.57 14.93
N LYS A 274 3.35 -28.29 16.17
CA LYS A 274 3.50 -29.20 17.32
C LYS A 274 2.91 -30.59 17.02
N ARG A 275 1.72 -30.66 16.40
CA ARG A 275 1.10 -31.94 15.97
C ARG A 275 1.83 -32.65 14.83
N GLN A 276 2.64 -31.94 14.07
CA GLN A 276 3.49 -32.51 13.03
C GLN A 276 4.92 -32.78 13.53
N GLU A 277 5.16 -32.64 14.84
CA GLU A 277 6.46 -32.84 15.47
C GLU A 277 7.57 -32.02 14.81
N LYS A 278 7.21 -30.86 14.26
CA LYS A 278 8.18 -29.92 13.71
C LYS A 278 8.84 -29.13 14.83
N ASP A 279 10.12 -28.88 14.64
CA ASP A 279 10.84 -27.90 15.44
C ASP A 279 10.33 -26.48 15.16
N ILE A 280 10.24 -25.70 16.23
CA ILE A 280 9.90 -24.29 16.22
C ILE A 280 11.10 -23.53 16.79
N TYR A 281 11.60 -22.57 16.02
CA TYR A 281 12.70 -21.71 16.43
C TYR A 281 12.18 -20.34 16.81
N ASP A 282 12.72 -19.85 17.91
CA ASP A 282 12.44 -18.54 18.49
C ASP A 282 13.71 -17.70 18.46
N VAL A 283 13.63 -16.53 17.85
CA VAL A 283 14.76 -15.60 17.76
C VAL A 283 14.32 -14.26 18.30
N TYR A 284 15.00 -13.82 19.35
CA TYR A 284 14.78 -12.53 20.00
C TYR A 284 15.94 -11.61 19.64
N VAL A 285 15.61 -10.45 19.06
CA VAL A 285 16.58 -9.41 18.70
C VAL A 285 16.29 -8.16 19.52
N ARG A 286 17.17 -7.80 20.45
CA ARG A 286 17.00 -6.62 21.30
C ARG A 286 17.76 -5.42 20.76
N SER A 287 17.11 -4.26 20.75
CA SER A 287 17.76 -2.97 20.50
C SER A 287 18.56 -2.53 21.71
N LYS A 288 19.82 -2.10 21.52
CA LYS A 288 20.70 -1.59 22.59
C LYS A 288 20.82 -0.07 22.65
N GLU A 289 20.28 0.64 21.66
CA GLU A 289 20.53 2.08 21.50
C GLU A 289 19.24 2.88 21.36
N VAL A 290 19.34 4.16 21.72
CA VAL A 290 18.31 5.15 21.38
C VAL A 290 18.58 5.60 19.94
N SER A 291 17.63 5.34 19.05
CA SER A 291 17.68 5.78 17.67
C SER A 291 17.38 7.27 17.56
N LYS A 292 18.00 7.96 16.60
CA LYS A 292 17.63 9.35 16.28
C LYS A 292 16.21 9.38 15.72
N GLU A 293 15.49 10.46 15.99
CA GLU A 293 14.19 10.69 15.34
C GLU A 293 14.36 10.84 13.83
N LYS A 294 13.45 10.23 13.06
CA LYS A 294 13.40 10.38 11.60
C LYS A 294 12.62 11.65 11.29
N ASN A 295 13.18 12.54 10.47
CA ASN A 295 12.41 13.67 9.96
C ASN A 295 11.33 13.15 9.00
N ARG A 296 10.06 13.41 9.32
CA ARG A 296 8.88 12.96 8.56
C ARG A 296 8.16 14.10 7.84
N ALA A 297 8.70 15.32 7.90
CA ALA A 297 8.14 16.49 7.21
C ALA A 297 8.54 16.48 5.72
N TRP A 298 8.05 15.48 4.99
CA TRP A 298 8.27 15.34 3.56
C TRP A 298 7.19 16.07 2.77
N ASP A 299 7.60 16.98 1.90
CA ASP A 299 6.71 17.69 0.99
C ASP A 299 6.65 16.97 -0.37
N PHE A 300 5.44 16.73 -0.86
CA PHE A 300 5.17 16.08 -2.14
C PHE A 300 4.51 17.04 -3.14
N ASN A 301 4.55 18.34 -2.88
CA ASN A 301 4.04 19.37 -3.77
C ASN A 301 5.05 19.72 -4.87
N PHE A 302 4.54 19.92 -6.08
CA PHE A 302 5.36 20.29 -7.24
C PHE A 302 5.57 21.82 -7.35
N ASN A 303 5.95 22.47 -6.24
CA ASN A 303 5.98 23.94 -6.11
C ASN A 303 6.83 24.66 -7.19
N ILE A 304 7.82 23.96 -7.75
CA ILE A 304 8.74 24.51 -8.75
C ILE A 304 8.41 24.10 -10.20
N VAL A 305 7.51 23.14 -10.41
CA VAL A 305 7.24 22.58 -11.74
C VAL A 305 6.13 23.36 -12.41
N LYS A 306 6.43 23.90 -13.60
CA LYS A 306 5.44 24.50 -14.51
C LYS A 306 5.43 23.71 -15.81
N TYR A 307 4.25 23.58 -16.43
CA TYR A 307 4.19 23.05 -17.78
C TYR A 307 5.04 23.91 -18.73
N ARG A 308 5.90 23.25 -19.50
CA ARG A 308 6.64 23.83 -20.63
C ARG A 308 6.29 23.04 -21.87
N ASN A 309 6.06 23.75 -22.98
CA ASN A 309 5.68 23.11 -24.23
C ASN A 309 6.75 22.08 -24.67
N GLY A 310 6.34 20.86 -25.01
CA GLY A 310 7.22 19.76 -25.40
C GLY A 310 7.85 18.99 -24.24
N LEU A 311 7.44 19.19 -22.98
CA LEU A 311 7.89 18.41 -21.82
C LEU A 311 7.79 16.90 -22.07
N GLU A 312 6.69 16.44 -22.67
CA GLU A 312 6.42 15.04 -23.00
C GLU A 312 7.53 14.37 -23.84
N SER A 313 8.22 15.14 -24.69
CA SER A 313 9.29 14.65 -25.56
C SER A 313 10.62 14.43 -24.83
N ARG A 314 10.78 15.04 -23.65
CA ARG A 314 12.00 15.00 -22.84
C ARG A 314 11.99 13.88 -21.80
N LEU A 315 10.83 13.27 -21.55
CA LEU A 315 10.69 12.21 -20.56
C LEU A 315 11.36 10.93 -21.05
N SER A 316 12.29 10.40 -20.24
CA SER A 316 12.92 9.11 -20.51
C SER A 316 11.87 8.00 -20.56
N LYS A 317 11.90 7.20 -21.63
CA LYS A 317 11.09 5.97 -21.75
C LYS A 317 11.64 4.82 -20.88
N LYS A 318 12.92 4.88 -20.50
CA LYS A 318 13.57 3.88 -19.65
C LYS A 318 13.45 4.25 -18.18
N ALA A 319 13.33 3.24 -17.33
CA ALA A 319 13.41 3.41 -15.88
C ALA A 319 14.80 3.91 -15.48
N LEU A 320 14.84 4.92 -14.62
CA LEU A 320 16.04 5.45 -13.98
C LEU A 320 16.17 4.75 -12.63
N VAL A 321 17.25 4.00 -12.45
CA VAL A 321 17.50 3.16 -11.27
C VAL A 321 18.62 3.80 -10.44
N PHE A 322 18.38 3.94 -9.14
CA PHE A 322 19.31 4.47 -8.14
C PHE A 322 19.54 3.43 -7.03
N ASP A 323 20.31 3.77 -6.01
CA ASP A 323 20.75 2.82 -4.98
C ASP A 323 19.58 2.17 -4.22
N ASP A 324 18.61 2.95 -3.75
CA ASP A 324 17.47 2.49 -2.94
C ASP A 324 16.09 2.74 -3.59
N TYR A 325 16.05 3.35 -4.78
CA TYR A 325 14.81 3.70 -5.47
C TYR A 325 14.93 3.75 -6.99
N PHE A 326 13.80 3.88 -7.67
CA PHE A 326 13.75 4.15 -9.10
C PHE A 326 12.67 5.16 -9.45
N VAL A 327 12.73 5.67 -10.69
CA VAL A 327 11.69 6.50 -11.32
C VAL A 327 11.50 6.03 -12.75
N HIS A 328 10.25 5.78 -13.15
CA HIS A 328 9.90 5.35 -14.49
C HIS A 328 8.61 6.04 -14.97
N PHE A 329 8.73 6.90 -15.97
CA PHE A 329 7.58 7.45 -16.68
C PHE A 329 7.06 6.41 -17.68
N GLU A 330 5.95 5.76 -17.34
CA GLU A 330 5.40 4.65 -18.10
C GLU A 330 4.67 5.13 -19.36
N ARG A 331 3.77 6.12 -19.18
CA ARG A 331 2.84 6.58 -20.22
C ARG A 331 2.49 8.04 -20.01
N VAL A 332 2.21 8.73 -21.11
CA VAL A 332 1.77 10.12 -21.10
C VAL A 332 0.45 10.21 -21.87
N PHE A 333 -0.53 10.83 -21.22
CA PHE A 333 -1.81 11.16 -21.81
C PHE A 333 -1.94 12.68 -21.90
N LYS A 334 -2.69 13.16 -22.88
CA LYS A 334 -2.92 14.58 -23.10
C LYS A 334 -4.39 14.86 -23.35
N THR A 335 -4.94 15.85 -22.66
CA THR A 335 -6.30 16.35 -22.86
C THR A 335 -6.35 17.38 -24.00
N GLU A 336 -7.55 17.78 -24.41
CA GLU A 336 -7.74 18.81 -25.45
C GLU A 336 -7.24 20.20 -25.01
N ASP A 337 -7.26 20.51 -23.71
CA ASP A 337 -6.79 21.78 -23.12
C ASP A 337 -5.28 21.80 -22.79
N ASP A 338 -4.50 20.86 -23.37
CA ASP A 338 -3.07 20.67 -23.17
C ASP A 338 -2.64 20.24 -21.75
N THR A 339 -3.55 19.74 -20.92
CA THR A 339 -3.21 19.14 -19.63
C THR A 339 -2.58 17.76 -19.86
N LEU A 340 -1.42 17.51 -19.25
CA LEU A 340 -0.74 16.22 -19.29
C LEU A 340 -1.11 15.36 -18.08
N LEU A 341 -1.35 14.07 -18.31
CA LEU A 341 -1.41 13.04 -17.29
C LEU A 341 -0.28 12.04 -17.51
N ILE A 342 0.73 12.07 -16.64
CA ILE A 342 1.91 11.22 -16.72
C ILE A 342 1.77 10.08 -15.72
N LYS A 343 1.67 8.86 -16.21
CA LYS A 343 1.74 7.67 -15.39
C LYS A 343 3.18 7.41 -14.98
N CYS A 344 3.46 7.38 -13.69
CA CYS A 344 4.79 7.21 -13.14
C CYS A 344 4.82 6.06 -12.13
N ALA A 345 5.78 5.15 -12.28
CA ALA A 345 6.16 4.19 -11.27
C ALA A 345 7.44 4.66 -10.58
N PHE A 346 7.48 4.66 -9.25
CA PHE A 346 8.64 5.15 -8.50
C PHE A 346 8.69 4.63 -7.06
N GLY A 347 9.76 4.94 -6.35
CA GLY A 347 9.95 4.55 -4.95
C GLY A 347 10.80 3.30 -4.82
N SER A 348 10.59 2.53 -3.75
CA SER A 348 11.41 1.36 -3.44
C SER A 348 11.18 0.20 -4.41
N PHE A 349 12.19 -0.65 -4.60
CA PHE A 349 12.08 -1.86 -5.44
C PHE A 349 11.11 -2.90 -4.85
N ASP A 350 10.99 -2.94 -3.53
CA ASP A 350 10.15 -3.92 -2.83
C ASP A 350 8.65 -3.62 -2.95
N ARG A 351 8.29 -2.33 -3.00
CA ARG A 351 6.91 -1.87 -3.09
C ARG A 351 6.84 -0.51 -3.80
N PRO A 352 6.94 -0.51 -5.14
CA PRO A 352 6.83 0.72 -5.89
C PRO A 352 5.45 1.35 -5.77
N GLU A 353 5.41 2.66 -5.82
CA GLU A 353 4.21 3.42 -6.06
C GLU A 353 3.97 3.57 -7.55
N HIS A 354 2.71 3.43 -7.94
CA HIS A 354 2.26 3.86 -9.25
C HIS A 354 1.30 5.01 -9.00
N LYS A 355 1.52 6.15 -9.63
CA LYS A 355 0.65 7.33 -9.55
C LYS A 355 0.56 8.01 -10.91
N TYR A 356 -0.48 8.81 -11.07
CA TYR A 356 -0.55 9.78 -12.16
C TYR A 356 -0.12 11.15 -11.64
N ILE A 357 0.67 11.86 -12.42
CA ILE A 357 1.02 13.26 -12.20
C ILE A 357 0.25 14.07 -13.24
N MET A 358 -0.60 14.97 -12.78
CA MET A 358 -1.39 15.85 -13.62
C MET A 358 -0.73 17.23 -13.68
N ILE A 359 -0.40 17.68 -14.90
CA ILE A 359 0.29 18.94 -15.16
C ILE A 359 -0.54 19.77 -16.12
N SER A 360 -1.05 20.90 -15.64
CA SER A 360 -1.70 21.94 -16.45
C SER A 360 -0.82 23.19 -16.55
N LYS A 361 -1.31 24.21 -17.26
CA LYS A 361 -0.62 25.51 -17.37
C LYS A 361 -0.43 26.21 -16.01
N THR A 362 -1.29 25.91 -15.03
CA THR A 362 -1.36 26.62 -13.75
C THR A 362 -1.07 25.73 -12.54
N SER A 363 -1.03 24.40 -12.70
CA SER A 363 -0.89 23.48 -11.56
C SER A 363 -0.15 22.21 -11.94
N CYS A 364 0.53 21.62 -10.95
CA CYS A 364 1.13 20.29 -11.06
C CYS A 364 0.85 19.56 -9.74
N ARG A 365 0.23 18.38 -9.82
CA ARG A 365 -0.12 17.57 -8.64
C ARG A 365 -0.09 16.08 -8.93
N TYR A 366 0.05 15.28 -7.89
CA TYR A 366 -0.37 13.88 -7.96
C TYR A 366 -1.90 13.82 -8.10
N PHE A 367 -2.38 13.03 -9.07
CA PHE A 367 -3.81 12.78 -9.28
C PHE A 367 -4.34 11.85 -8.17
N VAL A 368 -5.57 12.09 -7.68
CA VAL A 368 -6.21 11.44 -6.52
C VAL A 368 -5.57 11.73 -5.17
N SER A 369 -4.28 11.42 -4.98
CA SER A 369 -3.62 11.51 -3.67
C SER A 369 -2.10 11.58 -3.79
N PRO A 370 -1.42 12.25 -2.84
CA PRO A 370 0.02 12.22 -2.76
C PRO A 370 0.55 10.79 -2.52
N PRO A 371 1.85 10.55 -2.73
CA PRO A 371 2.50 9.30 -2.37
C PRO A 371 2.46 9.10 -0.85
N VAL A 372 2.65 7.86 -0.42
CA VAL A 372 2.86 7.56 1.00
C VAL A 372 4.11 8.28 1.45
N LYS A 373 4.02 8.94 2.60
CA LYS A 373 5.12 9.71 3.20
C LYS A 373 6.20 8.78 3.70
N THR A 374 7.13 8.43 2.81
CA THR A 374 8.36 7.70 3.10
C THR A 374 9.55 8.48 2.58
N GLU A 375 10.73 8.22 3.14
CA GLU A 375 11.97 8.86 2.71
C GLU A 375 12.29 8.50 1.26
N VAL A 376 12.11 7.22 0.92
CA VAL A 376 12.37 6.69 -0.42
C VAL A 376 11.43 7.31 -1.46
N ASN A 377 10.14 7.46 -1.14
CA ASN A 377 9.20 8.14 -2.03
C ASN A 377 9.54 9.62 -2.16
N HIS A 378 10.01 10.27 -1.09
CA HIS A 378 10.41 11.67 -1.13
C HIS A 378 11.64 11.88 -2.02
N LYS A 379 12.68 11.04 -1.91
CA LYS A 379 13.85 11.06 -2.82
C LYS A 379 13.40 10.90 -4.29
N ALA A 380 12.51 9.95 -4.54
CA ALA A 380 11.94 9.73 -5.86
C ALA A 380 11.13 10.95 -6.36
N HIS A 381 10.31 11.56 -5.51
CA HIS A 381 9.57 12.78 -5.81
C HIS A 381 10.49 13.95 -6.16
N GLN A 382 11.56 14.18 -5.38
CA GLN A 382 12.55 15.21 -5.68
C GLN A 382 13.20 14.98 -7.06
N LYS A 383 13.52 13.73 -7.39
CA LYS A 383 14.06 13.41 -8.71
C LYS A 383 13.05 13.60 -9.83
N ILE A 384 11.79 13.25 -9.61
CA ILE A 384 10.70 13.53 -10.55
C ILE A 384 10.58 15.04 -10.78
N MET A 385 10.60 15.87 -9.72
CA MET A 385 10.56 17.33 -9.88
C MET A 385 11.71 17.86 -10.72
N GLU A 386 12.93 17.39 -10.48
CA GLU A 386 14.11 17.74 -11.29
C GLU A 386 13.89 17.41 -12.77
N LEU A 387 13.38 16.21 -13.06
CA LEU A 387 13.13 15.73 -14.42
C LEU A 387 11.99 16.47 -15.13
N LEU A 388 11.00 16.96 -14.37
CA LEU A 388 9.85 17.71 -14.91
C LEU A 388 10.12 19.21 -15.05
N ASN A 389 11.14 19.76 -14.39
CA ASN A 389 11.45 21.19 -14.38
C ASN A 389 12.44 21.65 -15.47
N VAL A 390 12.68 20.82 -16.49
CA VAL A 390 13.65 21.07 -17.58
C VAL A 390 13.02 21.82 -18.74
#